data_AF-A0A922YZL9-F1
#
_entry.id   AF-A0A922YZL9-F1
#
_cell.length_a   1.000
_cell.length_b   1.000
_cell.length_c   1.000
_cell.angle_alpha   90.00
_cell.angle_beta   90.00
_cell.angle_gamma   90.00
#
_symmetry.space_group_name_H-M   'P 1'
#
loop_
_entity.id
_entity.type
_entity.pdbx_description
1 polymer ?
#
loop_
_entity_poly.entity_id
_entity_poly.type
_entity_poly.pdbx_seq_one_letter_code
_entity_poly.pdbx_strand_id
1 'polypeptide(L)'
;ALAAFASLALLAWAWPALTSEVAFLYFVQHVGVNLLLAAFFGRTLSGPGESLVTRMARKVHGGVLSARQVAYTRWVTKAWTVFFLSLATISTLLFLLAPVAAWSVFANLLGGPLIGAMFVGEYLWRLRCLPAHERSTFAEAVRAWKQHGSD
;
A
#
# COMPACT_ATOMS: atom_id res chain seq x y z
N ALA A 1 -3.10 10.85 34.56
CA ALA A 1 -4.52 11.23 34.53
C ALA A 1 -4.70 12.72 34.18
N LEU A 2 -4.17 13.66 34.99
CA LEU A 2 -4.33 15.11 34.76
C LEU A 2 -3.82 15.60 33.39
N ALA A 3 -2.68 15.11 32.91
CA ALA A 3 -2.18 15.43 31.58
C ALA A 3 -3.13 14.96 30.46
N ALA A 4 -3.76 13.79 30.61
CA ALA A 4 -4.72 13.28 29.64
C ALA A 4 -6.01 14.12 29.61
N PHE A 5 -6.51 14.55 30.77
CA PHE A 5 -7.65 15.46 30.84
C PHE A 5 -7.33 16.84 30.27
N ALA A 6 -6.12 17.36 30.49
CA ALA A 6 -5.67 18.61 29.89
C ALA A 6 -5.54 18.49 28.37
N SER A 7 -4.98 17.38 27.86
CA SER A 7 -4.91 17.09 26.42
C SER A 7 -6.30 16.97 25.79
N LEU A 8 -7.24 16.29 26.46
CA LEU A 8 -8.61 16.13 26.01
C LEU A 8 -9.38 17.46 26.02
N ALA A 9 -9.17 18.30 27.03
CA ALA A 9 -9.76 19.63 27.12
C ALA A 9 -9.20 20.58 26.04
N LEU A 10 -7.89 20.52 25.76
CA LEU A 10 -7.26 21.26 24.68
C LEU A 10 -7.80 20.81 23.31
N LEU A 11 -7.97 19.50 23.11
CA LEU A 11 -8.54 18.92 21.90
C LEU A 11 -10.00 19.34 21.71
N ALA A 12 -10.80 19.32 22.77
CA ALA A 12 -12.20 19.75 22.74
C ALA A 12 -12.35 21.25 22.47
N TRP A 13 -11.44 22.07 22.99
CA TRP A 13 -11.42 23.52 22.76
C TRP A 13 -10.93 23.90 21.36
N ALA A 14 -9.92 23.18 20.85
CA ALA A 14 -9.43 23.36 19.48
C ALA A 14 -10.36 22.75 18.42
N TRP A 15 -11.29 21.87 18.83
CA TRP A 15 -12.20 21.13 17.95
C TRP A 15 -12.93 21.99 16.91
N PRO A 16 -13.54 23.14 17.25
CA PRO A 16 -14.26 23.97 16.29
C PRO A 16 -13.34 24.56 15.19
N ALA A 17 -12.12 24.94 15.59
CA ALA A 17 -11.09 25.50 14.69
C ALA A 17 -10.39 24.42 13.85
N LEU A 18 -10.35 23.16 14.30
CA LEU A 18 -9.98 22.03 13.45
C LEU A 18 -11.11 21.69 12.47
N THR A 19 -12.37 21.69 12.93
CA THR A 19 -13.54 21.32 12.13
C THR A 19 -13.89 22.29 11.02
N SER A 20 -13.44 23.56 11.09
CA SER A 20 -13.66 24.52 10.02
C SER A 20 -13.00 24.10 8.70
N GLU A 21 -11.94 23.28 8.74
CA GLU A 21 -11.23 22.77 7.55
C GLU A 21 -10.89 21.27 7.67
N VAL A 22 -11.70 20.49 8.41
CA VAL A 22 -11.49 19.04 8.57
C VAL A 22 -11.36 18.34 7.21
N ALA A 23 -12.16 18.75 6.22
CA ALA A 23 -12.09 18.17 4.87
C ALA A 23 -10.69 18.34 4.25
N PHE A 24 -10.06 19.51 4.42
CA PHE A 24 -8.73 19.78 3.91
C PHE A 24 -7.64 18.95 4.63
N LEU A 25 -7.73 18.81 5.96
CA LEU A 25 -6.78 17.98 6.72
C LEU A 25 -6.84 16.52 6.30
N TYR A 26 -8.05 15.95 6.17
CA TYR A 26 -8.22 14.57 5.71
C TYR A 26 -7.82 14.42 4.24
N PHE A 27 -8.02 15.46 3.41
CA PHE A 27 -7.53 15.48 2.03
C PHE A 27 -6.01 15.40 1.95
N VAL A 28 -5.31 16.28 2.68
CA VAL A 28 -3.84 16.29 2.73
C VAL A 28 -3.31 14.97 3.28
N GLN A 29 -3.93 14.41 4.32
CA GLN A 29 -3.58 13.10 4.84
C GLN A 29 -3.77 12.00 3.80
N HIS A 30 -4.93 11.93 3.15
CA HIS A 30 -5.26 10.90 2.17
C HIS A 30 -4.31 10.95 0.97
N VAL A 31 -4.12 12.13 0.37
CA VAL A 31 -3.20 12.32 -0.75
C VAL A 31 -1.75 12.09 -0.31
N GLY A 32 -1.36 12.63 0.84
CA GLY A 32 -0.01 12.49 1.39
C GLY A 32 0.38 11.02 1.60
N VAL A 33 -0.48 10.22 2.22
CA VAL A 33 -0.24 8.78 2.42
C VAL A 33 -0.08 8.06 1.07
N ASN A 34 -0.99 8.30 0.12
CA ASN A 34 -0.91 7.67 -1.20
C ASN A 34 0.37 8.08 -1.96
N LEU A 35 0.76 9.36 -1.93
CA LEU A 35 1.99 9.83 -2.56
C LEU A 35 3.24 9.26 -1.88
N LEU A 36 3.27 9.18 -0.55
CA LEU A 36 4.36 8.56 0.19
C LEU A 36 4.51 7.09 -0.16
N LEU A 37 3.40 6.35 -0.25
CA LEU A 37 3.39 4.95 -0.69
C LEU A 37 3.86 4.83 -2.15
N ALA A 38 3.33 5.66 -3.06
CA ALA A 38 3.76 5.69 -4.45
C ALA A 38 5.27 5.96 -4.56
N ALA A 39 5.80 6.91 -3.80
CA ALA A 39 7.23 7.20 -3.75
C ALA A 39 8.03 6.04 -3.15
N PHE A 40 7.53 5.40 -2.09
CA PHE A 40 8.19 4.26 -1.46
C PHE A 40 8.35 3.09 -2.44
N PHE A 41 7.28 2.71 -3.15
CA PHE A 41 7.36 1.69 -4.21
C PHE A 41 8.18 2.19 -5.41
N GLY A 42 7.93 3.40 -5.87
CA GLY A 42 8.49 3.97 -7.10
C GLY A 42 10.00 4.23 -7.03
N ARG A 43 10.52 4.66 -5.87
CA ARG A 43 11.96 4.85 -5.67
C ARG A 43 12.75 3.56 -5.86
N THR A 44 12.14 2.40 -5.63
CA THR A 44 12.80 1.10 -5.85
C THR A 44 12.81 0.65 -7.32
N LEU A 45 12.13 1.36 -8.22
CA LEU A 45 12.13 1.07 -9.66
C LEU A 45 13.27 1.77 -10.42
N SER A 46 13.70 2.95 -9.96
CA SER A 46 14.57 3.89 -10.71
C SER A 46 16.08 3.63 -10.57
N GLY A 47 16.51 2.39 -10.27
CA GLY A 47 17.93 2.07 -10.17
C GLY A 47 18.28 0.65 -10.59
N PRO A 48 19.59 0.32 -10.68
CA PRO A 48 20.07 -1.05 -10.92
C PRO A 48 19.76 -2.02 -9.76
N GLY A 49 19.21 -1.50 -8.66
CA GLY A 49 18.83 -2.28 -7.50
C GLY A 49 17.51 -3.05 -7.64
N GLU A 50 17.26 -3.89 -6.65
CA GLU A 50 16.05 -4.70 -6.53
C GLU A 50 14.83 -3.88 -6.14
N SER A 51 13.69 -4.15 -6.80
CA SER A 51 12.38 -3.60 -6.43
C SER A 51 11.99 -4.04 -5.02
N LEU A 52 11.13 -3.27 -4.34
CA LEU A 52 10.69 -3.58 -2.98
C LEU A 52 10.09 -5.00 -2.89
N VAL A 53 9.24 -5.36 -3.86
CA VAL A 53 8.60 -6.67 -3.91
C VAL A 53 9.64 -7.77 -4.22
N THR A 54 10.66 -7.47 -5.05
CA THR A 54 11.79 -8.40 -5.26
C THR A 54 12.53 -8.67 -3.94
N ARG A 55 12.82 -7.64 -3.14
CA ARG A 55 13.53 -7.80 -1.86
C ARG A 55 12.73 -8.62 -0.86
N MET A 56 11.42 -8.35 -0.75
CA MET A 56 10.52 -9.13 0.10
C MET A 56 10.45 -10.58 -0.36
N ALA A 57 10.25 -10.81 -1.67
CA ALA A 57 10.24 -12.16 -2.23
C ALA A 57 11.58 -12.88 -1.97
N ARG A 58 12.73 -12.20 -2.17
CA ARG A 58 14.05 -12.79 -1.93
C ARG A 58 14.21 -13.25 -0.48
N LYS A 59 13.74 -12.45 0.47
CA LYS A 59 13.78 -12.79 1.90
C LYS A 59 12.89 -13.99 2.24
N VAL A 60 11.72 -14.10 1.60
CA VAL A 60 10.79 -15.22 1.78
C VAL A 60 11.30 -16.51 1.10
N HIS A 61 12.00 -16.38 -0.02
CA HIS A 61 12.48 -17.49 -0.85
C HIS A 61 13.93 -17.93 -0.56
N GLY A 62 14.55 -17.46 0.53
CA GLY A 62 15.91 -17.89 0.90
C GLY A 62 17.00 -17.43 -0.08
N GLY A 63 16.80 -16.30 -0.76
CA GLY A 63 17.84 -15.68 -1.58
C GLY A 63 17.78 -15.96 -3.09
N VAL A 64 17.11 -17.03 -3.52
CA VAL A 64 17.09 -17.45 -4.95
C VAL A 64 15.77 -17.05 -5.61
N LEU A 65 15.86 -16.25 -6.68
CA LEU A 65 14.73 -15.86 -7.52
C LEU A 65 15.09 -16.09 -8.99
N SER A 66 14.17 -16.66 -9.77
CA SER A 66 14.34 -16.77 -11.21
C SER A 66 14.27 -15.39 -11.88
N ALA A 67 14.90 -15.23 -13.05
CA ALA A 67 14.83 -13.98 -13.82
C ALA A 67 13.39 -13.56 -14.12
N ARG A 68 12.49 -14.54 -14.30
CA ARG A 68 11.05 -14.33 -14.48
C ARG A 68 10.38 -13.78 -13.23
N GLN A 69 10.70 -14.33 -12.06
CA GLN A 69 10.20 -13.82 -10.78
C GLN A 69 10.67 -12.38 -10.54
N VAL A 70 11.94 -12.06 -10.83
CA VAL A 70 12.47 -10.68 -10.71
C VAL A 70 11.75 -9.71 -11.64
N ALA A 71 11.49 -10.09 -12.89
CA ALA A 71 10.73 -9.26 -13.83
C ALA A 71 9.28 -9.07 -13.36
N TYR A 72 8.64 -10.14 -12.89
CA TYR A 72 7.29 -10.09 -12.33
C TYR A 72 7.18 -9.14 -11.13
N THR A 73 8.08 -9.25 -10.15
CA THR A 73 8.02 -8.41 -8.94
C THR A 73 8.28 -6.93 -9.25
N ARG A 74 9.07 -6.63 -10.29
CA ARG A 74 9.21 -5.25 -10.81
C ARG A 74 7.90 -4.75 -11.43
N TRP A 75 7.19 -5.57 -12.20
CA TRP A 75 5.87 -5.23 -12.74
C TRP A 75 4.84 -4.98 -11.63
N VAL A 76 4.82 -5.82 -10.61
CA VAL A 76 3.96 -5.64 -9.43
C VAL A 76 4.28 -4.33 -8.72
N THR A 77 5.56 -4.03 -8.50
CA THR A 77 5.99 -2.75 -7.90
C THR A 77 5.50 -1.55 -8.73
N LYS A 78 5.61 -1.62 -10.07
CA LYS A 78 5.09 -0.58 -10.96
C LYS A 78 3.56 -0.45 -10.87
N ALA A 79 2.84 -1.56 -10.81
CA ALA A 79 1.39 -1.56 -10.67
C ALA A 79 0.95 -0.87 -9.36
N TRP A 80 1.60 -1.19 -8.24
CA TRP A 80 1.37 -0.51 -6.95
C TRP A 80 1.69 0.99 -7.01
N THR A 81 2.80 1.39 -7.62
CA THR A 81 3.12 2.81 -7.80
C THR A 81 2.04 3.54 -8.61
N VAL A 82 1.62 2.99 -9.75
CA VAL A 82 0.58 3.59 -10.60
C VAL A 82 -0.76 3.64 -9.88
N PHE A 83 -1.11 2.60 -9.13
CA PHE A 83 -2.34 2.54 -8.33
C PHE A 83 -2.39 3.66 -7.28
N PHE A 84 -1.34 3.82 -6.46
CA PHE A 84 -1.30 4.87 -5.44
C PHE A 84 -1.27 6.28 -6.04
N LEU A 85 -0.56 6.48 -7.16
CA LEU A 85 -0.62 7.75 -7.90
C LEU A 85 -2.03 8.04 -8.39
N SER A 86 -2.73 7.04 -8.94
CA SER A 86 -4.10 7.19 -9.42
C SER A 86 -5.06 7.54 -8.28
N LEU A 87 -4.91 6.92 -7.11
CA LEU A 87 -5.70 7.27 -5.93
C LEU A 87 -5.47 8.72 -5.50
N ALA A 88 -4.22 9.16 -5.44
CA ALA A 88 -3.88 10.54 -5.11
C ALA A 88 -4.47 11.53 -6.13
N THR A 89 -4.35 11.25 -7.43
CA THR A 89 -4.91 12.07 -8.50
C THR A 89 -6.43 12.14 -8.44
N ILE A 90 -7.12 11.00 -8.32
CA ILE A 90 -8.59 10.96 -8.24
C ILE A 90 -9.08 11.66 -6.98
N SER A 91 -8.44 11.45 -5.83
CA SER A 91 -8.74 12.18 -4.59
C SER A 91 -8.61 13.69 -4.79
N THR A 92 -7.56 14.15 -5.48
CA THR A 92 -7.33 15.57 -5.78
C THR A 92 -8.40 16.13 -6.70
N LEU A 93 -8.74 15.44 -7.77
CA LEU A 93 -9.79 15.87 -8.70
C LEU A 93 -11.15 15.92 -8.02
N LEU A 94 -11.51 14.92 -7.21
CA LEU A 94 -12.76 14.92 -6.46
C LEU A 94 -12.82 16.04 -5.43
N PHE A 95 -11.72 16.33 -4.73
CA PHE A 95 -11.69 17.42 -3.76
C PHE A 95 -11.84 18.81 -4.42
N LEU A 96 -11.26 18.99 -5.62
CA LEU A 96 -11.29 20.28 -6.33
C LEU A 96 -12.57 20.50 -7.14
N LEU A 97 -13.16 19.43 -7.70
CA LEU A 97 -14.21 19.53 -8.72
C LEU A 97 -15.57 18.97 -8.27
N ALA A 98 -15.63 18.21 -7.17
CA ALA A 98 -16.83 17.55 -6.71
C ALA A 98 -17.23 17.97 -5.28
N PRO A 99 -18.49 17.74 -4.87
CA PRO A 99 -18.90 17.98 -3.49
C PRO A 99 -18.05 17.17 -2.51
N VAL A 100 -17.74 17.76 -1.35
CA VAL A 100 -16.95 17.12 -0.27
C VAL A 100 -17.51 15.75 0.13
N ALA A 101 -18.83 15.55 0.06
CA ALA A 101 -19.46 14.25 0.31
C ALA A 101 -18.99 13.16 -0.67
N ALA A 102 -18.90 13.47 -1.97
CA ALA A 102 -18.43 12.52 -2.98
C ALA A 102 -16.95 12.18 -2.78
N TRP A 103 -16.13 13.19 -2.49
CA TRP A 103 -14.73 13.00 -2.12
C TRP A 103 -14.59 12.13 -0.85
N SER A 104 -15.40 12.37 0.18
CA SER A 104 -15.34 11.62 1.44
C SER A 104 -15.71 10.15 1.26
N VAL A 105 -16.72 9.84 0.44
CA VAL A 105 -17.06 8.45 0.09
C VAL A 105 -15.88 7.76 -0.59
N PHE A 106 -15.23 8.43 -1.54
CA PHE A 106 -14.05 7.87 -2.18
C PHE A 106 -12.90 7.64 -1.20
N ALA A 107 -12.54 8.67 -0.42
CA ALA A 107 -11.38 8.64 0.46
C ALA A 107 -11.53 7.65 1.64
N ASN A 108 -12.75 7.53 2.19
CA ASN A 108 -12.98 6.76 3.41
C ASN A 108 -13.64 5.40 3.15
N LEU A 109 -14.57 5.30 2.19
CA LEU A 109 -15.33 4.06 1.96
C LEU A 109 -14.72 3.20 0.85
N LEU A 110 -14.18 3.82 -0.21
CA LEU A 110 -13.64 3.08 -1.35
C LEU A 110 -12.16 2.70 -1.19
N GLY A 111 -11.41 3.32 -0.28
CA GLY A 111 -9.99 3.02 -0.07
C GLY A 111 -9.72 1.55 0.23
N GLY A 112 -10.40 0.98 1.22
CA GLY A 112 -10.28 -0.44 1.61
C GLY A 112 -10.61 -1.41 0.46
N PRO A 113 -11.81 -1.29 -0.16
CA PRO A 113 -12.19 -2.09 -1.32
C PRO A 113 -11.21 -1.99 -2.50
N LEU A 114 -10.71 -0.79 -2.83
CA LEU A 114 -9.77 -0.59 -3.94
C LEU A 114 -8.42 -1.27 -3.65
N ILE A 115 -7.92 -1.17 -2.42
CA ILE A 115 -6.70 -1.87 -2.00
C ILE A 115 -6.92 -3.39 -2.07
N GLY A 116 -8.05 -3.88 -1.58
CA GLY A 116 -8.42 -5.30 -1.67
C GLY A 116 -8.49 -5.80 -3.12
N ALA A 117 -9.12 -5.03 -4.00
CA ALA A 117 -9.20 -5.31 -5.43
C ALA A 117 -7.80 -5.34 -6.08
N MET A 118 -6.90 -4.45 -5.66
CA MET A 118 -5.52 -4.45 -6.13
C MET A 118 -4.77 -5.73 -5.73
N PHE A 119 -4.91 -6.18 -4.49
CA PHE A 119 -4.33 -7.45 -4.03
C PHE A 119 -4.91 -8.66 -4.79
N VAL A 120 -6.22 -8.68 -5.02
CA VAL A 120 -6.86 -9.73 -5.82
C VAL A 120 -6.35 -9.70 -7.26
N GLY A 121 -6.23 -8.53 -7.87
CA GLY A 121 -5.67 -8.35 -9.20
C GLY A 121 -4.23 -8.84 -9.29
N GLU A 122 -3.38 -8.51 -8.31
CA GLU A 122 -2.02 -9.04 -8.20
C GLU A 122 -2.02 -10.57 -8.10
N TYR A 123 -2.87 -11.13 -7.25
CA TYR A 123 -2.95 -12.58 -7.08
C TYR A 123 -3.39 -13.31 -8.36
N LEU A 124 -4.40 -12.79 -9.07
CA LEU A 124 -4.84 -13.33 -10.36
C LEU A 124 -3.74 -13.20 -11.43
N TRP A 125 -3.01 -12.08 -11.45
CA TRP A 125 -1.87 -11.89 -12.34
C TRP A 125 -0.75 -12.88 -12.02
N ARG A 126 -0.47 -13.12 -10.73
CA ARG A 126 0.47 -14.15 -10.26
C ARG A 126 0.10 -15.53 -10.78
N LEU A 127 -1.18 -15.89 -10.70
CA LEU A 127 -1.69 -17.16 -11.21
C LEU A 127 -1.52 -17.29 -12.72
N ARG A 128 -1.69 -16.21 -13.49
CA ARG A 128 -1.51 -16.26 -14.95
C ARG A 128 -0.04 -16.26 -15.38
N CYS A 129 0.81 -15.46 -14.75
CA CYS A 129 2.18 -15.24 -15.21
C CYS A 129 3.21 -16.23 -14.66
N LEU A 130 2.98 -16.82 -13.49
CA LEU A 130 3.89 -17.80 -12.90
C LEU A 130 3.34 -19.23 -13.01
N PRO A 131 4.14 -20.19 -13.53
CA PRO A 131 3.86 -21.61 -13.46
C PRO A 131 3.70 -22.10 -12.02
N ALA A 132 2.88 -23.14 -11.78
CA ALA A 132 2.57 -23.63 -10.44
C ALA A 132 3.80 -23.99 -9.58
N HIS A 133 4.91 -24.40 -10.19
CA HIS A 133 6.17 -24.72 -9.49
C HIS A 133 7.00 -23.49 -9.09
N GLU A 134 6.74 -22.31 -9.68
CA GLU A 134 7.37 -21.04 -9.27
C GLU A 134 6.47 -20.23 -8.31
N ARG A 135 5.22 -20.68 -8.11
CA ARG A 135 4.29 -20.09 -7.15
C ARG A 135 4.67 -20.60 -5.76
N SER A 136 5.39 -19.81 -4.98
CA SER A 136 5.53 -20.10 -3.54
C SER A 136 4.15 -20.19 -2.90
N THR A 137 3.78 -21.40 -2.52
CA THR A 137 2.66 -21.63 -1.63
C THR A 137 3.16 -21.35 -0.23
N PHE A 138 2.40 -20.63 0.61
CA PHE A 138 2.75 -20.37 2.01
C PHE A 138 3.15 -21.67 2.76
N ALA A 139 2.58 -22.80 2.34
CA ALA A 139 2.90 -24.15 2.82
C ALA A 139 4.33 -24.64 2.52
N GLU A 140 5.02 -24.13 1.49
CA GLU A 140 6.42 -24.47 1.21
C GLU A 140 7.38 -23.69 2.10
N ALA A 141 7.07 -22.41 2.37
CA ALA A 141 7.83 -21.59 3.31
C ALA A 141 7.77 -22.17 4.75
N VAL A 142 6.59 -22.66 5.16
CA VAL A 142 6.42 -23.34 6.46
C VAL A 142 7.15 -24.68 6.50
N ARG A 143 7.18 -25.43 5.39
CA ARG A 143 7.91 -26.71 5.30
C ARG A 143 9.43 -26.52 5.35
N ALA A 144 9.95 -25.49 4.68
CA ALA A 144 11.38 -25.14 4.73
C ALA A 144 11.83 -24.72 6.14
N TRP A 145 11.02 -23.93 6.86
CA TRP A 145 11.30 -23.56 8.26
C TRP A 145 11.31 -24.76 9.21
N LYS A 146 10.43 -25.74 8.99
CA LYS A 146 10.41 -26.97 9.79
C LYS A 146 11.63 -27.87 9.56
N GLN A 147 12.27 -27.81 8.39
CA GLN A 147 13.44 -28.64 8.07
C GLN A 147 14.76 -28.11 8.64
N HIS A 148 14.87 -26.80 8.92
CA HIS A 148 16.06 -26.19 9.52
C HIS A 148 16.04 -26.10 11.06
N GLY A 149 14.97 -26.52 11.71
CA GLY A 149 14.82 -26.48 13.17
C GLY A 149 15.08 -27.80 13.90
N SER A 150 15.61 -28.81 13.20
CA SER A 150 15.80 -30.17 13.71
C SER A 150 17.26 -30.67 13.73
N ASP A 151 18.23 -29.77 13.51
CA ASP A 151 19.66 -30.00 13.75
C ASP A 151 20.14 -29.14 14.94
#